data_AF-A0A843GXD4-F1
#
_entry.id   AF-A0A843GXD4-F1
#
_cell.length_a   1.000
_cell.length_b   1.000
_cell.length_c   1.000
_cell.angle_alpha   90.00
_cell.angle_beta   90.00
_cell.angle_gamma   90.00
#
_symmetry.space_group_name_H-M   'P 1'
#
loop_
_entity.id
_entity.type
_entity.pdbx_description
1 polymer ?
#
loop_
_entity_poly.entity_id
_entity_poly.type
_entity_poly.pdbx_seq_one_letter_code
_entity_poly.pdbx_strand_id
1 'polypeptide(L)'
;MGNTYRDVLFISEDYIKSESMLDDNTSGKFLLTAIKLAQDVELRSIIGKCLLETLQQKIFDRLIEDVENMDYKDLLDVYIQPFLLYQVLSEVIIPVSYKMSNFGLMRADDEKDYAVDNGQINLIRQYYQNKADVYKKRLQTYLCSNKEKFPELEDCCEANLYSSHSIGIWLGGERGKSIPRDCCDKC
;
A
#
# COMPACT_ATOMS: atom_id res chain seq x y z
N MET A 1 -2.85 -22.82 -15.42
CA MET A 1 -3.58 -21.57 -15.17
C MET A 1 -2.59 -20.46 -15.47
N GLY A 2 -2.76 -19.76 -16.60
CA GLY A 2 -1.83 -18.70 -16.98
C GLY A 2 -1.98 -17.52 -16.04
N ASN A 3 -0.86 -16.98 -15.56
CA ASN A 3 -0.85 -15.76 -14.76
C ASN A 3 -1.56 -14.66 -15.58
N THR A 4 -2.57 -14.05 -14.99
CA THR A 4 -3.22 -12.88 -15.58
C THR A 4 -2.46 -11.62 -15.15
N TYR A 5 -2.58 -10.53 -15.91
CA TYR A 5 -1.95 -9.24 -15.55
C TYR A 5 -2.35 -8.76 -14.14
N ARG A 6 -3.54 -9.17 -13.65
CA ARG A 6 -4.04 -8.82 -12.32
C ARG A 6 -3.31 -9.50 -11.17
N ASP A 7 -2.56 -10.56 -11.43
CA ASP A 7 -1.79 -11.30 -10.43
C ASP A 7 -0.36 -10.75 -10.23
N VAL A 8 -0.01 -9.67 -10.94
CA VAL A 8 1.33 -9.08 -10.91
C VAL A 8 1.55 -8.31 -9.60
N LEU A 9 2.57 -8.72 -8.84
CA LEU A 9 3.01 -8.06 -7.63
C LEU A 9 3.99 -6.93 -7.96
N PHE A 10 3.81 -5.77 -7.35
CA PHE A 10 4.66 -4.58 -7.53
C PHE A 10 5.89 -4.57 -6.60
N ILE A 11 5.91 -5.48 -5.62
CA ILE A 11 6.96 -5.60 -4.62
C ILE A 11 7.26 -7.08 -4.39
N SER A 12 8.54 -7.41 -4.20
CA SER A 12 8.99 -8.76 -3.89
C SER A 12 9.11 -8.97 -2.38
N GLU A 13 8.93 -10.21 -1.92
CA GLU A 13 9.15 -10.57 -0.52
C GLU A 13 10.59 -10.28 -0.07
N ASP A 14 11.56 -10.51 -0.94
CA ASP A 14 12.98 -10.28 -0.66
C ASP A 14 13.30 -8.81 -0.42
N TYR A 15 12.64 -7.90 -1.17
CA TYR A 15 12.77 -6.47 -0.95
C TYR A 15 12.20 -6.06 0.41
N ILE A 16 11.06 -6.63 0.80
CA ILE A 16 10.47 -6.37 2.12
C ILE A 16 11.39 -6.88 3.23
N LYS A 17 11.97 -8.07 3.08
CA LYS A 17 12.87 -8.64 4.10
C LYS A 17 14.17 -7.86 4.23
N SER A 18 14.74 -7.38 3.12
CA SER A 18 15.98 -6.59 3.16
C SER A 18 15.80 -5.18 3.73
N GLU A 19 14.66 -4.54 3.49
CA GLU A 19 14.38 -3.17 3.96
C GLU A 19 13.71 -3.13 5.36
N SER A 20 13.18 -4.25 5.85
CA SER A 20 12.49 -4.31 7.14
C SER A 20 13.27 -5.09 8.19
N MET A 21 12.95 -4.82 9.47
CA MET A 21 13.49 -5.58 10.61
C MET A 21 12.74 -6.89 10.86
N LEU A 22 12.03 -7.42 9.86
CA LEU A 22 11.35 -8.71 9.99
C LEU A 22 12.40 -9.84 10.03
N ASP A 23 12.13 -10.85 10.84
CA ASP A 23 12.96 -12.05 10.87
C ASP A 23 12.84 -12.82 9.54
N ASP A 24 13.94 -13.38 9.05
CA ASP A 24 13.97 -14.16 7.81
C ASP A 24 13.01 -15.36 7.86
N ASN A 25 12.73 -15.84 9.07
CA ASN A 25 11.82 -16.95 9.37
C ASN A 25 10.33 -16.61 9.20
N THR A 26 9.98 -15.35 8.91
CA THR A 26 8.58 -14.96 8.68
C THR A 26 8.04 -15.68 7.44
N SER A 27 6.96 -16.45 7.60
CA SER A 27 6.42 -17.29 6.52
C SER A 27 5.98 -16.45 5.32
N GLY A 28 6.55 -16.76 4.15
CA GLY A 28 6.25 -16.08 2.89
C GLY A 28 4.77 -16.09 2.52
N LYS A 29 4.01 -17.09 3.00
CA LYS A 29 2.55 -17.13 2.79
C LYS A 29 1.82 -15.95 3.43
N PHE A 30 2.26 -15.49 4.61
CA PHE A 30 1.66 -14.32 5.26
C PHE A 30 2.05 -13.04 4.52
N LEU A 31 3.31 -12.93 4.09
CA LEU A 31 3.81 -11.81 3.30
C LEU A 31 3.06 -11.68 1.97
N LEU A 32 2.93 -12.75 1.19
CA LEU A 32 2.18 -12.75 -0.07
C LEU A 32 0.73 -12.31 0.10
N THR A 33 0.08 -12.78 1.17
CA THR A 33 -1.33 -12.43 1.44
C THR A 33 -1.45 -10.95 1.77
N ALA A 34 -0.54 -10.41 2.58
CA ALA A 34 -0.51 -9.01 2.94
C ALA A 34 -0.15 -8.10 1.74
N ILE A 35 0.78 -8.52 0.88
CA ILE A 35 1.11 -7.77 -0.35
C ILE A 35 -0.13 -7.65 -1.24
N LYS A 36 -0.84 -8.75 -1.47
CA LYS A 36 -2.07 -8.74 -2.29
C LYS A 36 -3.14 -7.82 -1.71
N LEU A 37 -3.35 -7.88 -0.39
CA LEU A 37 -4.34 -7.02 0.27
C LEU A 37 -3.95 -5.54 0.17
N ALA A 38 -2.70 -5.19 0.45
CA ALA A 38 -2.19 -3.83 0.33
C ALA A 38 -2.31 -3.28 -1.10
N GLN A 39 -2.08 -4.10 -2.12
CA GLN A 39 -2.25 -3.70 -3.52
C GLN A 39 -3.73 -3.54 -3.92
N ASP A 40 -4.56 -4.53 -3.62
CA ASP A 40 -5.96 -4.55 -4.09
C ASP A 40 -6.86 -3.55 -3.34
N VAL A 41 -6.59 -3.31 -2.06
CA VAL A 41 -7.44 -2.45 -1.22
C VAL A 41 -6.85 -1.04 -1.13
N GLU A 42 -5.63 -0.92 -0.62
CA GLU A 42 -5.07 0.39 -0.26
C GLU A 42 -4.54 1.13 -1.49
N LEU A 43 -3.70 0.48 -2.30
CA LEU A 43 -3.13 1.10 -3.48
C LEU A 43 -4.20 1.43 -4.51
N ARG A 44 -5.14 0.52 -4.75
CA ARG A 44 -6.30 0.76 -5.63
C ARG A 44 -7.14 1.95 -5.16
N SER A 45 -7.32 2.14 -3.86
CA SER A 45 -8.06 3.29 -3.32
C SER A 45 -7.36 4.62 -3.60
N ILE A 46 -6.03 4.64 -3.67
CA ILE A 46 -5.25 5.86 -3.89
C ILE A 46 -5.14 6.22 -5.37
N ILE A 47 -4.79 5.23 -6.19
CA ILE A 47 -4.39 5.43 -7.60
C ILE A 47 -5.56 5.19 -8.56
N GLY A 48 -6.60 4.48 -8.12
CA GLY A 48 -7.73 4.08 -8.95
C GLY A 48 -7.46 2.77 -9.71
N LYS A 49 -8.53 2.19 -10.27
CA LYS A 49 -8.45 0.89 -10.97
C LYS A 49 -7.68 0.99 -12.29
N CYS A 50 -7.92 2.04 -13.07
CA CYS A 50 -7.41 2.13 -14.43
C CYS A 50 -5.87 2.24 -14.48
N LEU A 51 -5.28 3.13 -13.69
CA LEU A 51 -3.82 3.26 -13.62
C LEU A 51 -3.14 2.03 -12.98
N LEU A 52 -3.83 1.35 -12.07
CA LEU A 52 -3.32 0.08 -11.52
C LEU A 52 -3.27 -1.01 -12.61
N GLU A 53 -4.34 -1.15 -13.40
CA GLU A 53 -4.39 -2.13 -14.50
C GLU A 53 -3.35 -1.81 -15.60
N THR A 54 -3.10 -0.53 -15.91
CA THR A 54 -2.09 -0.15 -16.90
C THR A 54 -0.66 -0.39 -16.40
N LEU A 55 -0.36 -0.10 -15.13
CA LEU A 55 0.90 -0.47 -14.50
C LEU A 55 1.11 -1.98 -14.53
N GLN A 56 0.09 -2.76 -14.18
CA GLN A 56 0.13 -4.22 -14.24
C GLN A 56 0.41 -4.74 -15.66
N GLN A 57 -0.23 -4.16 -16.67
CA GLN A 57 0.02 -4.50 -18.08
C GLN A 57 1.44 -4.16 -18.50
N LYS A 58 1.93 -2.95 -18.21
CA LYS A 58 3.31 -2.54 -18.55
C LYS A 58 4.36 -3.43 -17.89
N ILE A 59 4.13 -3.90 -16.67
CA ILE A 59 5.00 -4.87 -15.99
C ILE A 59 4.91 -6.25 -16.62
N PHE A 60 3.70 -6.72 -16.94
CA PHE A 60 3.49 -8.01 -17.58
C PHE A 60 4.16 -8.09 -18.95
N ASP A 61 4.06 -7.01 -19.73
CA ASP A 61 4.65 -6.89 -21.07
C ASP A 61 6.17 -6.58 -21.04
N ARG A 62 6.76 -6.39 -19.85
CA ARG A 62 8.17 -5.99 -19.63
C ARG A 62 8.58 -4.68 -20.29
N LEU A 63 7.62 -3.78 -20.52
CA LEU A 63 7.83 -2.48 -21.18
C LEU A 63 8.26 -1.38 -20.19
N ILE A 64 8.44 -1.70 -18.91
CA ILE A 64 8.83 -0.71 -17.87
C ILE A 64 10.23 -0.13 -18.14
N GLU A 65 11.12 -0.89 -18.78
CA GLU A 65 12.48 -0.45 -19.06
C GLU A 65 12.57 0.47 -20.28
N ASP A 66 11.47 0.64 -21.02
CA ASP A 66 11.44 1.52 -22.18
C ASP A 66 11.55 3.00 -21.76
N VAL A 67 12.30 3.77 -22.54
CA VAL A 67 12.55 5.19 -22.29
C VAL A 67 11.26 6.00 -22.23
N GLU A 68 10.23 5.58 -22.97
CA GLU A 68 8.90 6.21 -22.99
C GLU A 68 8.10 5.95 -21.70
N ASN A 69 8.46 4.93 -20.92
CA ASN A 69 7.79 4.55 -19.68
C ASN A 69 8.58 4.89 -18.41
N MET A 70 9.67 5.66 -18.51
CA MET A 70 10.48 6.01 -17.33
C MET A 70 9.68 6.71 -16.23
N ASP A 71 8.69 7.55 -16.58
CA ASP A 71 7.83 8.20 -15.58
C ASP A 71 7.01 7.20 -14.75
N TYR A 72 6.59 6.08 -15.37
CA TYR A 72 5.89 4.98 -14.68
C TYR A 72 6.84 4.17 -13.81
N LYS A 73 8.10 3.99 -14.24
CA LYS A 73 9.15 3.35 -13.45
C LYS A 73 9.50 4.17 -12.21
N ASP A 74 9.68 5.47 -12.37
CA ASP A 74 9.93 6.39 -11.26
C ASP A 74 8.76 6.42 -10.28
N LEU A 75 7.52 6.42 -10.79
CA LEU A 75 6.33 6.29 -9.94
C LEU A 75 6.37 4.99 -9.12
N LEU A 76 6.72 3.87 -9.75
CA LEU A 76 6.72 2.55 -9.12
C LEU A 76 7.82 2.44 -8.07
N ASP A 77 9.07 2.71 -8.45
CA ASP A 77 10.23 2.49 -7.60
C ASP A 77 10.34 3.55 -6.48
N VAL A 78 10.04 4.83 -6.77
CA VAL A 78 10.26 5.92 -5.80
C VAL A 78 9.05 6.15 -4.89
N TYR A 79 7.82 5.86 -5.36
CA TYR A 79 6.61 6.20 -4.62
C TYR A 79 5.77 4.98 -4.21
N ILE A 80 5.50 4.05 -5.12
CA ILE A 80 4.62 2.90 -4.85
C ILE A 80 5.32 1.87 -3.96
N GLN A 81 6.56 1.48 -4.26
CA GLN A 81 7.33 0.51 -3.47
C GLN A 81 7.47 0.88 -1.98
N PRO A 82 7.92 2.10 -1.61
CA PRO A 82 8.02 2.44 -0.19
C PRO A 82 6.66 2.53 0.49
N PHE A 83 5.61 2.97 -0.21
CA PHE A 83 4.25 2.94 0.35
C PHE A 83 3.80 1.50 0.66
N LEU A 84 3.94 0.59 -0.30
CA LEU A 84 3.57 -0.81 -0.13
C LEU A 84 4.38 -1.50 0.97
N LEU A 85 5.68 -1.20 1.09
CA LEU A 85 6.53 -1.73 2.15
C LEU A 85 5.93 -1.47 3.54
N TYR A 86 5.66 -0.20 3.87
CA TYR A 86 5.13 0.16 5.19
C TYR A 86 3.69 -0.32 5.41
N GLN A 87 2.87 -0.36 4.34
CA GLN A 87 1.52 -0.88 4.42
C GLN A 87 1.52 -2.38 4.74
N VAL A 88 2.34 -3.16 4.03
CA VAL A 88 2.47 -4.61 4.25
C VAL A 88 2.97 -4.88 5.67
N LEU A 89 3.97 -4.12 6.17
CA LEU A 89 4.43 -4.25 7.55
C LEU A 89 3.29 -4.04 8.55
N SER A 90 2.42 -3.04 8.34
CA SER A 90 1.29 -2.78 9.23
C SER A 90 0.25 -3.91 9.28
N GLU A 91 0.15 -4.68 8.19
CA GLU A 91 -0.78 -5.79 8.06
C GLU A 91 -0.20 -7.11 8.53
N VAL A 92 1.11 -7.33 8.34
CA VAL A 92 1.83 -8.55 8.72
C VAL A 92 2.01 -8.67 10.23
N ILE A 93 2.05 -7.57 10.97
CA ILE A 93 2.22 -7.59 12.45
C ILE A 93 1.16 -8.45 13.14
N ILE A 94 -0.10 -8.39 12.70
CA ILE A 94 -1.20 -9.15 13.31
C ILE A 94 -1.10 -10.66 13.10
N PRO A 95 -0.99 -11.18 11.86
CA PRO A 95 -0.89 -12.63 11.62
C PRO A 95 0.42 -13.21 12.14
N VAL A 96 1.48 -12.41 12.31
CA VAL A 96 2.71 -12.84 12.97
C VAL A 96 2.50 -12.96 14.48
N SER A 97 1.81 -12.01 15.11
CA SER A 97 1.57 -12.05 16.57
C SER A 97 0.49 -13.06 16.99
N TYR A 98 -0.51 -13.31 16.14
CA TYR A 98 -1.61 -14.23 16.42
C TYR A 98 -1.66 -15.34 15.38
N LYS A 99 -1.38 -16.58 15.79
CA LYS A 99 -1.59 -17.76 14.96
C LYS A 99 -3.07 -18.15 15.07
N MET A 100 -3.85 -17.83 14.04
CA MET A 100 -5.23 -18.29 13.96
C MET A 100 -5.22 -19.79 13.62
N SER A 101 -5.53 -20.64 14.60
CA SER A 101 -5.59 -22.09 14.43
C SER A 101 -7.04 -22.54 14.29
N ASN A 102 -7.28 -23.73 13.72
CA ASN A 102 -8.63 -24.28 13.52
C ASN A 102 -9.43 -24.47 14.82
N PHE A 103 -8.78 -24.35 15.98
CA PHE A 103 -9.41 -24.47 17.30
C PHE A 103 -9.60 -23.12 18.01
N GLY A 104 -9.27 -22.00 17.36
CA GLY A 104 -9.48 -20.64 17.89
C GLY A 104 -8.29 -19.70 17.68
N LEU A 105 -8.39 -18.49 18.25
CA LEU A 105 -7.28 -17.52 18.30
C LEU A 105 -6.28 -17.97 19.37
N MET A 106 -5.17 -18.59 18.96
CA MET A 106 -4.07 -18.95 19.87
C MET A 106 -2.97 -17.88 19.75
N ARG A 107 -2.51 -17.37 20.90
CA ARG A 107 -1.30 -16.54 20.95
C ARG A 107 -0.09 -17.42 20.64
N ALA A 108 0.83 -16.92 19.84
CA ALA A 108 2.09 -17.60 19.58
C ALA A 108 3.02 -17.39 20.78
N ASP A 109 2.80 -18.14 21.85
CA ASP A 109 3.70 -18.14 23.00
C ASP A 109 4.78 -19.20 22.77
N ASP A 110 5.95 -18.78 22.29
CA ASP A 110 7.17 -19.58 22.46
C ASP A 110 7.62 -19.40 23.92
N GLU A 111 7.90 -20.49 24.62
CA GLU A 111 7.95 -20.66 26.09
C GLU A 111 8.92 -19.76 26.90
N LYS A 112 9.45 -18.68 26.32
CA LYS A 112 10.38 -17.77 26.98
C LYS A 112 10.26 -16.29 26.62
N ASP A 113 9.24 -15.87 25.86
CA ASP A 113 9.03 -14.46 25.58
C ASP A 113 7.85 -13.92 26.38
N TYR A 114 8.12 -12.86 27.15
CA TYR A 114 7.10 -12.13 27.90
C TYR A 114 5.98 -11.74 26.95
N ALA A 115 4.79 -12.32 27.16
CA ALA A 115 3.61 -12.11 26.33
C ALA A 115 3.42 -10.61 26.04
N VAL A 116 3.72 -10.21 24.80
CA VAL A 116 3.58 -8.82 24.36
C VAL A 116 2.12 -8.43 24.54
N ASP A 117 1.86 -7.38 25.31
CA ASP A 117 0.51 -6.93 25.58
C ASP A 117 -0.17 -6.47 24.27
N ASN A 118 -1.49 -6.70 24.16
CA ASN A 118 -2.28 -6.31 23.00
C ASN A 118 -2.12 -4.82 22.68
N GLY A 119 -1.92 -3.99 23.71
CA GLY A 119 -1.65 -2.56 23.57
C GLY A 119 -0.35 -2.26 22.84
N GLN A 120 0.72 -3.02 23.11
CA GLN A 120 2.03 -2.83 22.47
C GLN A 120 1.99 -3.24 21.00
N ILE A 121 1.31 -4.33 20.66
CA ILE A 121 1.12 -4.76 19.25
C ILE A 121 0.38 -3.67 18.47
N ASN A 122 -0.67 -3.09 19.05
CA ASN A 122 -1.42 -2.00 18.43
C ASN A 122 -0.59 -0.72 18.28
N LEU A 123 0.27 -0.40 19.24
CA LEU A 123 1.19 0.75 19.15
C LEU A 123 2.20 0.56 18.01
N ILE A 124 2.78 -0.63 17.88
CA ILE A 124 3.71 -0.96 16.79
C ILE A 124 2.97 -0.87 15.46
N ARG A 125 1.76 -1.43 15.37
CA ARG A 125 0.91 -1.32 14.18
C ARG A 125 0.66 0.13 13.78
N GLN A 126 0.24 0.97 14.73
CA GLN A 126 0.00 2.39 14.50
C GLN A 126 1.27 3.13 14.06
N TYR A 127 2.44 2.76 14.59
CA TYR A 127 3.71 3.34 14.16
C TYR A 127 3.99 3.09 12.67
N TYR A 128 3.78 1.86 12.18
CA TYR A 128 3.93 1.55 10.75
C TYR A 128 2.83 2.17 9.89
N GLN A 129 1.59 2.24 10.39
CA GLN A 129 0.50 2.94 9.71
C GLN A 129 0.79 4.44 9.54
N ASN A 130 1.31 5.10 10.58
CA ASN A 130 1.70 6.52 10.50
C ASN A 130 2.80 6.75 9.45
N LYS A 131 3.75 5.81 9.31
CA LYS A 131 4.75 5.87 8.23
C LYS A 131 4.10 5.67 6.86
N ALA A 132 3.23 4.67 6.71
CA ALA A 132 2.51 4.41 5.48
C ALA A 132 1.72 5.65 5.03
N ASP A 133 1.04 6.33 5.95
CA ASP A 133 0.29 7.57 5.69
C ASP A 133 1.19 8.71 5.17
N VAL A 134 2.44 8.81 5.62
CA VAL A 134 3.39 9.80 5.10
C VAL A 134 3.78 9.48 3.64
N TYR A 135 4.06 8.22 3.32
CA TYR A 135 4.36 7.81 1.95
C TYR A 135 3.14 7.92 1.04
N LYS A 136 1.95 7.64 1.58
CA LYS A 136 0.66 7.85 0.91
C LYS A 136 0.46 9.30 0.51
N LYS A 137 0.69 10.26 1.42
CA LYS A 137 0.68 11.70 1.10
C LYS A 137 1.66 12.06 -0.01
N ARG A 138 2.87 11.54 0.04
CA ARG A 138 3.91 11.81 -0.96
C ARG A 138 3.49 11.31 -2.34
N LEU A 139 2.96 10.10 -2.40
CA LEU A 139 2.43 9.50 -3.62
C LEU A 139 1.27 10.34 -4.18
N GLN A 140 0.30 10.73 -3.35
CA GLN A 140 -0.82 11.58 -3.75
C GLN A 140 -0.35 12.94 -4.26
N THR A 141 0.62 13.57 -3.58
CA THR A 141 1.18 14.86 -3.98
C THR A 141 1.88 14.76 -5.33
N TYR A 142 2.62 13.67 -5.57
CA TYR A 142 3.30 13.42 -6.84
C TYR A 142 2.30 13.23 -7.98
N LEU A 143 1.26 12.41 -7.80
CA LEU A 143 0.21 12.20 -8.80
C LEU A 143 -0.55 13.50 -9.10
N CYS A 144 -0.87 14.30 -8.08
CA CYS A 144 -1.52 15.59 -8.27
C CYS A 144 -0.65 16.62 -9.02
N SER A 145 0.67 16.56 -8.85
CA SER A 145 1.61 17.48 -9.51
C SER A 145 1.95 17.07 -10.94
N ASN A 146 1.82 15.78 -11.28
CA ASN A 146 2.23 15.21 -12.55
C ASN A 146 1.07 14.62 -13.36
N LYS A 147 -0.14 15.17 -13.22
CA LYS A 147 -1.34 14.67 -13.93
C LYS A 147 -1.18 14.60 -15.44
N GLU A 148 -0.50 15.59 -16.03
CA GLU A 148 -0.27 15.67 -17.48
C GLU A 148 0.52 14.45 -18.00
N LYS A 149 1.29 13.79 -17.13
CA LYS A 149 2.06 12.58 -17.48
C LYS A 149 1.22 11.30 -17.44
N PHE A 150 0.07 11.33 -16.78
CA PHE A 150 -0.78 10.16 -16.54
C PHE A 150 -2.22 10.45 -16.99
N PRO A 151 -2.50 10.44 -18.30
CA PRO A 151 -3.84 10.73 -18.83
C PRO A 151 -4.91 9.74 -18.32
N GLU A 152 -4.50 8.53 -17.96
CA GLU A 152 -5.34 7.46 -17.42
C GLU A 152 -5.98 7.80 -16.05
N LEU A 153 -5.49 8.84 -15.36
CA LEU A 153 -6.10 9.35 -14.13
C LEU A 153 -7.41 10.09 -14.41
N GLU A 154 -7.58 10.69 -15.59
CA GLU A 154 -8.79 11.44 -15.96
C GLU A 154 -9.96 10.51 -16.33
N ASP A 155 -9.67 9.31 -16.84
CA ASP A 155 -10.67 8.35 -17.29
C ASP A 155 -11.38 7.61 -16.13
N CYS A 156 -10.85 7.67 -14.91
CA CYS A 156 -11.22 6.76 -13.82
C CYS A 156 -11.43 7.49 -12.49
N CYS A 157 -12.65 7.97 -12.29
CA CYS A 157 -13.13 8.82 -11.20
C CYS A 157 -13.20 8.18 -9.79
N GLU A 158 -12.41 7.15 -9.50
CA GLU A 158 -12.46 6.43 -8.20
C GLU A 158 -11.22 6.65 -7.31
N ALA A 159 -10.25 7.45 -7.77
CA ALA A 159 -9.02 7.71 -7.02
C ALA A 159 -9.26 8.69 -5.85
N ASN A 160 -9.12 8.22 -4.60
CA ASN A 160 -9.23 9.05 -3.41
C ASN A 160 -7.92 9.80 -3.13
N LEU A 161 -7.59 10.78 -3.97
CA LEU A 161 -6.34 11.56 -3.86
C LEU A 161 -6.32 12.56 -2.68
N TYR A 162 -7.45 12.79 -2.00
CA TYR A 162 -7.58 13.86 -1.00
C TYR A 162 -7.90 13.43 0.44
N SER A 163 -8.57 12.30 0.64
CA SER A 163 -9.12 11.93 1.96
C SER A 163 -8.73 10.52 2.38
N SER A 164 -7.43 10.28 2.48
CA SER A 164 -6.91 8.93 2.72
C SER A 164 -6.18 8.76 4.07
N HIS A 165 -6.31 9.75 4.96
CA HIS A 165 -5.78 9.70 6.32
C HIS A 165 -6.72 8.98 7.26
N SER A 166 -6.21 7.95 7.94
CA SER A 166 -6.94 7.15 8.93
C SER A 166 -7.14 7.86 10.29
N ILE A 167 -6.58 9.06 10.47
CA ILE A 167 -6.64 9.78 11.73
C ILE A 167 -8.06 10.37 11.91
N GLY A 168 -8.88 9.69 12.72
CA GLY A 168 -10.23 10.13 13.10
C GLY A 168 -10.29 11.37 14.02
N ILE A 169 -9.19 12.10 14.17
CA ILE A 169 -9.14 13.33 14.96
C ILE A 169 -9.55 14.51 14.07
N TRP A 170 -10.75 15.02 14.33
CA TRP A 170 -11.30 16.20 13.67
C TRP A 170 -10.75 17.45 14.37
N LEU A 171 -9.77 18.11 13.76
CA LEU A 171 -9.06 19.27 14.35
C LEU A 171 -9.77 20.63 14.14
N GLY A 172 -11.01 20.62 13.63
CA GLY A 172 -11.77 21.83 13.36
C GLY A 172 -11.29 22.57 12.11
N GLY A 173 -12.24 22.86 11.22
CA GLY A 173 -12.06 23.58 9.96
C GLY A 173 -13.42 23.64 9.24
N GLU A 174 -13.63 24.64 8.39
CA GLU A 174 -14.87 24.76 7.61
C GLU A 174 -15.13 23.45 6.85
N ARG A 175 -16.14 22.69 7.25
CA ARG A 175 -16.69 21.62 6.41
C ARG A 175 -17.23 22.30 5.16
N GLY A 176 -16.58 22.11 4.02
CA GLY A 176 -17.13 22.52 2.73
C GLY A 176 -16.54 23.77 2.09
N LYS A 177 -15.32 24.19 2.41
CA LYS A 177 -14.51 24.81 1.34
C LYS A 177 -13.80 23.70 0.59
N SER A 178 -14.37 23.36 -0.56
CA SER A 178 -13.64 22.69 -1.62
C SER A 178 -12.34 23.45 -1.84
N ILE A 179 -11.23 22.86 -1.42
CA ILE A 179 -9.94 23.05 -2.08
C ILE A 179 -10.27 22.99 -3.58
N PRO A 180 -9.84 23.96 -4.42
CA PRO A 180 -10.32 24.07 -5.80
C PRO A 180 -10.39 22.69 -6.42
N ARG A 181 -11.59 22.35 -6.91
CA ARG A 181 -12.00 21.00 -7.31
C ARG A 181 -11.27 20.53 -8.59
N ASP A 182 -10.03 20.96 -8.80
CA ASP A 182 -9.30 20.81 -10.05
C ASP A 182 -8.49 19.50 -10.18
N CYS A 183 -8.64 18.52 -9.28
CA CYS A 183 -8.18 17.15 -9.58
C CYS A 183 -9.28 16.21 -10.08
N CYS A 184 -10.57 16.57 -9.99
CA CYS A 184 -11.65 15.68 -10.41
C CYS A 184 -12.95 16.46 -10.67
N ASP A 185 -12.90 17.55 -11.43
CA ASP A 185 -14.11 18.33 -11.81
C ASP A 185 -14.68 17.92 -13.18
N LYS A 186 -14.14 16.86 -13.79
CA LYS A 186 -14.70 16.25 -15.01
C LYS A 186 -15.04 14.77 -14.84
N CYS A 187 -15.54 14.49 -13.64
CA CYS A 187 -16.48 13.43 -13.35
C CYS A 187 -17.66 14.09 -12.64
#